data_AF-A0A392QS81-F1
#
_entry.id   AF-A0A392QS81-F1
#
_cell.length_a   1.000
_cell.length_b   1.000
_cell.length_c   1.000
_cell.angle_alpha   90.00
_cell.angle_beta   90.00
_cell.angle_gamma   90.00
#
_symmetry.space_group_name_H-M   'P 1'
#
loop_
_entity.id
_entity.type
_entity.pdbx_description
1 polymer ?
#
loop_
_entity_poly.entity_id
_entity_poly.type
_entity_poly.pdbx_seq_one_letter_code
_entity_poly.pdbx_strand_id
1 'polypeptide(L)'
;YPNPKEAGLFLSLGHQEYAYKPLPKRSRVSVPFDFSGEKWFDQKPETSIETLPDECLFEILRRLPAGQDRSLCASVSKRWLMLLSSICKNEICSNASTKNGNEDSDEGYLSRSLDGKKATDVRLAAIAVGTASRGGLGKLSIHRSNSDRPLTDVGLKAVAHGCPSLKFLNLWDVATIS
;
A
#
# COMPACT_ATOMS: atom_id res chain seq x y z
N TYR A 1 48.71 -66.67 0.83
CA TYR A 1 48.01 -66.24 -0.39
C TYR A 1 46.60 -65.77 -0.01
N PRO A 2 46.04 -64.75 -0.69
CA PRO A 2 45.64 -63.46 -0.11
C PRO A 2 44.19 -63.34 0.44
N ASN A 3 43.99 -62.41 1.39
CA ASN A 3 42.73 -61.70 1.74
C ASN A 3 42.49 -60.60 0.64
N PRO A 4 41.31 -59.95 0.39
CA PRO A 4 40.32 -59.55 1.40
C PRO A 4 38.83 -59.35 1.01
N LYS A 5 38.02 -59.27 2.08
CA LYS A 5 36.90 -58.33 2.40
C LYS A 5 35.91 -57.85 1.31
N GLU A 6 34.66 -58.21 1.58
CA GLU A 6 33.42 -57.41 1.68
C GLU A 6 32.83 -56.59 0.52
N ALA A 7 31.49 -56.71 0.47
CA ALA A 7 30.44 -55.74 0.12
C ALA A 7 29.85 -55.75 -1.30
N GLY A 8 28.50 -55.66 -1.32
CA GLY A 8 27.64 -55.40 -2.49
C GLY A 8 26.51 -56.44 -2.57
N LEU A 9 25.28 -56.13 -2.12
CA LEU A 9 24.17 -55.55 -2.92
C LEU A 9 23.88 -56.42 -4.17
N PHE A 10 22.66 -56.86 -4.47
CA PHE A 10 21.56 -56.06 -5.01
C PHE A 10 20.30 -56.94 -5.06
N LEU A 11 19.14 -56.38 -4.69
CA LEU A 11 17.85 -56.86 -5.19
C LEU A 11 17.43 -55.92 -6.31
N SER A 12 17.21 -56.50 -7.49
CA SER A 12 16.65 -55.84 -8.66
C SER A 12 15.13 -56.00 -8.69
N LEU A 13 14.46 -55.08 -9.39
CA LEU A 13 13.37 -55.30 -10.35
C LEU A 13 12.12 -54.44 -10.09
N GLY A 14 11.72 -53.67 -11.11
CA GLY A 14 10.35 -53.15 -11.21
C GLY A 14 10.20 -51.80 -11.90
N HIS A 15 10.40 -51.78 -13.21
CA HIS A 15 10.11 -50.68 -14.12
C HIS A 15 8.60 -50.68 -14.48
N GLN A 16 7.89 -49.55 -14.33
CA GLN A 16 6.75 -49.14 -15.19
C GLN A 16 6.22 -47.72 -14.86
N GLU A 17 6.49 -46.84 -15.82
CA GLU A 17 5.86 -45.58 -16.25
C GLU A 17 4.67 -44.96 -15.47
N TYR A 18 4.93 -43.80 -14.86
CA TYR A 18 4.08 -42.60 -15.02
C TYR A 18 5.00 -41.38 -15.14
N ALA A 19 5.27 -40.95 -16.38
CA ALA A 19 6.11 -39.81 -16.66
C ALA A 19 5.40 -38.49 -16.32
N TYR A 20 5.51 -38.01 -15.08
CA TYR A 20 5.21 -36.62 -14.75
C TYR A 20 6.42 -35.76 -15.20
N LYS A 21 6.34 -35.12 -16.37
CA LYS A 21 7.32 -34.09 -16.77
C LYS A 21 6.92 -32.76 -16.14
N PRO A 22 7.64 -32.22 -15.15
CA PRO A 22 7.42 -30.85 -14.72
C PRO A 22 7.76 -29.90 -15.87
N LEU A 23 6.95 -28.86 -16.06
CA LEU A 23 7.21 -27.80 -17.04
C LEU A 23 8.64 -27.26 -16.88
N PRO A 24 9.42 -27.13 -17.97
CA PRO A 24 10.76 -26.57 -17.88
C PRO A 24 10.69 -25.14 -17.35
N LYS A 25 11.33 -24.92 -16.19
CA LYS A 25 11.56 -23.58 -15.63
C LYS A 25 12.17 -22.71 -16.73
N ARG A 26 11.58 -21.55 -17.00
CA ARG A 26 12.16 -20.55 -17.92
C ARG A 26 13.63 -20.35 -17.56
N SER A 27 14.50 -20.55 -18.54
CA SER A 27 15.92 -20.22 -18.42
C SER A 27 16.04 -18.77 -17.94
N ARG A 28 16.63 -18.57 -16.76
CA ARG A 28 17.00 -17.23 -16.33
C ARG A 28 18.20 -16.86 -17.18
N VAL A 29 17.97 -16.06 -18.21
CA VAL A 29 19.03 -15.39 -18.95
C VAL A 29 19.76 -14.50 -17.94
N SER A 30 20.91 -14.97 -17.44
CA SER A 30 21.82 -14.13 -16.66
C SER A 30 22.59 -13.28 -17.66
N VAL A 31 22.10 -12.06 -17.90
CA VAL A 31 22.91 -11.04 -18.56
C VAL A 31 24.02 -10.65 -17.58
N PRO A 32 25.30 -10.56 -18.02
CA PRO A 32 26.37 -10.11 -17.15
C PRO A 32 26.05 -8.71 -16.65
N PHE A 33 26.00 -8.55 -15.32
CA PHE A 33 25.94 -7.23 -14.69
C PHE A 33 27.35 -6.64 -14.74
N ASP A 34 27.62 -5.82 -15.75
CA ASP A 34 28.86 -5.05 -15.81
C ASP A 34 28.77 -3.84 -14.88
N PHE A 35 29.59 -3.85 -13.84
CA PHE A 35 29.88 -2.70 -13.00
C PHE A 35 30.96 -1.85 -13.70
N SER A 36 30.60 -1.15 -14.77
CA SER A 36 31.40 -0.01 -15.23
C SER A 36 30.70 1.26 -14.78
N GLY A 37 31.19 1.81 -13.67
CA GLY A 37 30.69 3.04 -13.10
C GLY A 37 30.94 4.20 -14.04
N GLU A 38 29.86 4.78 -14.57
CA GLU A 38 29.75 6.18 -14.98
C GLU A 38 28.27 6.46 -15.37
N LYS A 39 27.61 7.38 -14.64
CA LYS A 39 26.25 7.95 -14.88
C LYS A 39 25.05 6.97 -14.93
N TRP A 40 24.54 6.55 -13.76
CA TRP A 40 23.23 5.89 -13.62
C TRP A 40 22.15 6.71 -12.89
N PHE A 41 22.43 7.96 -12.50
CA PHE A 41 21.45 8.78 -11.78
C PHE A 41 20.57 9.68 -12.64
N ASP A 42 20.80 9.77 -13.95
CA ASP A 42 19.97 10.59 -14.83
C ASP A 42 19.16 9.71 -15.78
N GLN A 43 17.84 9.77 -15.59
CA GLN A 43 16.77 9.07 -16.32
C GLN A 43 16.43 7.67 -15.80
N LYS A 44 15.79 7.65 -14.62
CA LYS A 44 14.76 6.63 -14.37
C LYS A 44 13.76 6.74 -15.55
N PRO A 45 13.53 5.69 -16.35
CA PRO A 45 12.55 5.78 -17.43
C PRO A 45 11.20 6.09 -16.80
N GLU A 46 10.70 7.30 -17.06
CA GLU A 46 9.37 7.75 -16.65
C GLU A 46 8.38 6.70 -17.13
N THR A 47 7.72 6.05 -16.18
CA THR A 47 6.69 5.08 -16.54
C THR A 47 5.52 5.83 -17.16
N SER A 48 4.80 5.22 -18.10
CA SER A 48 3.65 5.88 -18.76
C SER A 48 2.56 6.34 -17.78
N ILE A 49 2.57 5.86 -16.54
CA ILE A 49 1.65 6.25 -15.48
C ILE A 49 2.12 7.50 -14.70
N GLU A 50 3.43 7.76 -14.60
CA GLU A 50 3.98 8.93 -13.91
C GLU A 50 3.74 10.22 -14.72
N THR A 51 3.62 10.11 -16.05
CA THR A 51 3.37 11.24 -16.98
C THR A 51 1.90 11.62 -17.15
N LEU A 52 0.96 10.80 -16.67
CA LEU A 52 -0.47 11.10 -16.77
C LEU A 52 -0.83 12.37 -16.01
N PRO A 53 -1.81 13.18 -16.48
CA PRO A 53 -2.45 14.22 -15.68
C PRO A 53 -3.14 13.68 -14.43
N ASP A 54 -3.38 14.55 -13.44
CA ASP A 54 -4.00 14.19 -12.15
C ASP A 54 -5.42 13.66 -12.32
N GLU A 55 -6.18 14.19 -13.28
CA GLU A 55 -7.55 13.80 -13.58
C GLU A 55 -7.60 12.37 -14.11
N CYS A 56 -6.69 12.02 -15.02
CA CYS A 56 -6.57 10.67 -15.56
C CYS A 56 -6.13 9.67 -14.49
N LEU A 57 -5.15 10.05 -13.67
CA LEU A 57 -4.67 9.20 -12.59
C LEU A 57 -5.76 8.99 -11.52
N PHE A 58 -6.53 10.03 -11.19
CA PHE A 58 -7.69 9.95 -10.30
C PHE A 58 -8.72 8.92 -10.79
N GLU A 59 -9.07 8.95 -12.08
CA GLU A 59 -10.04 8.02 -12.67
C GLU A 59 -9.57 6.55 -12.63
N ILE A 60 -8.26 6.32 -12.68
CA ILE A 60 -7.68 4.99 -12.48
C ILE A 60 -7.79 4.60 -11.00
N LEU A 61 -7.36 5.50 -10.10
CA LEU A 61 -7.29 5.23 -8.66
C LEU A 61 -8.67 5.06 -8.01
N ARG A 62 -9.72 5.73 -8.49
CA ARG A 62 -11.09 5.57 -7.97
C ARG A 62 -11.72 4.21 -8.29
N ARG A 63 -11.19 3.51 -9.30
CA ARG A 63 -11.63 2.15 -9.67
C ARG A 63 -10.98 1.05 -8.83
N LEU A 64 -9.97 1.39 -8.03
CA LEU A 64 -9.36 0.42 -7.12
C LEU A 64 -10.36 0.03 -6.03
N PRO A 65 -10.51 -1.27 -5.73
CA PRO A 65 -11.40 -1.73 -4.68
C PRO A 65 -11.01 -1.11 -3.33
N ALA A 66 -12.00 -0.92 -2.46
CA ALA A 66 -11.73 -0.49 -1.09
C ALA A 66 -10.85 -1.53 -0.37
N GLY A 67 -9.99 -1.07 0.55
CA GLY A 67 -9.17 -1.94 1.39
C GLY A 67 -7.66 -1.73 1.22
N GLN A 68 -6.91 -2.83 1.39
CA GLN A 68 -5.45 -2.79 1.52
C GLN A 68 -4.73 -2.31 0.25
N ASP A 69 -5.28 -2.58 -0.92
CA ASP A 69 -4.69 -2.19 -2.21
C ASP A 69 -4.52 -0.66 -2.32
N ARG A 70 -5.50 0.10 -1.82
CA ARG A 70 -5.42 1.58 -1.82
C ARG A 70 -4.28 2.07 -0.94
N SER A 71 -4.03 1.41 0.20
CA SER A 71 -2.91 1.76 1.08
C SER A 71 -1.56 1.48 0.41
N LEU A 72 -1.45 0.40 -0.36
CA LEU A 72 -0.25 0.08 -1.14
C LEU A 72 -0.03 1.13 -2.24
N CYS A 73 -1.07 1.49 -2.99
CA CYS A 73 -0.99 2.55 -4.01
C CYS A 73 -0.60 3.91 -3.41
N ALA A 74 -1.11 4.25 -2.21
CA ALA A 74 -0.76 5.48 -1.52
C ALA A 74 0.72 5.54 -1.11
N SER A 75 1.39 4.40 -0.96
CA SER A 75 2.82 4.35 -0.63
C SER A 75 3.76 4.60 -1.81
N VAL A 76 3.22 4.64 -3.04
CA VAL A 76 4.02 4.83 -4.27
C VAL A 76 4.64 6.22 -4.34
N SER A 77 3.85 7.26 -4.08
CA SER A 77 4.33 8.65 -4.10
C SER A 77 3.39 9.59 -3.34
N LYS A 78 3.89 10.80 -3.02
CA LYS A 78 3.06 11.86 -2.44
C LYS A 78 1.87 12.21 -3.35
N ARG A 79 2.10 12.26 -4.67
CA ARG A 79 1.06 12.57 -5.68
C ARG A 79 -0.08 11.55 -5.61
N TRP A 80 0.25 10.27 -5.60
CA TRP A 80 -0.71 9.18 -5.51
C TRP A 80 -1.49 9.20 -4.20
N LEU A 81 -0.80 9.44 -3.08
CA LEU A 81 -1.43 9.57 -1.77
C LEU A 81 -2.47 10.71 -1.76
N MET A 82 -2.11 11.89 -2.26
CA MET A 82 -3.01 13.05 -2.24
C MET A 82 -4.25 12.81 -3.11
N LEU A 83 -4.08 12.22 -4.31
CA LEU A 83 -5.21 11.85 -5.18
C LEU A 83 -6.07 10.74 -4.57
N LEU A 84 -5.46 9.75 -3.91
CA LEU A 84 -6.22 8.71 -3.21
C LEU A 84 -7.02 9.27 -2.04
N SER A 85 -6.52 10.31 -1.39
CA SER A 85 -7.16 10.95 -0.25
C SER A 85 -8.27 11.93 -0.62
N SER A 86 -8.33 12.39 -1.87
CA SER A 86 -9.44 13.21 -2.35
C SER A 86 -10.67 12.38 -2.76
N ILE A 87 -10.50 11.07 -2.98
CA ILE A 87 -11.59 10.15 -3.34
C ILE A 87 -12.43 9.82 -2.09
N CYS A 88 -13.71 10.13 -2.15
CA CYS A 88 -14.70 9.84 -1.12
C CYS A 88 -15.16 8.37 -1.16
N LYS A 89 -15.65 7.82 -0.03
CA LYS A 89 -16.18 6.44 0.04
C LYS A 89 -17.29 6.17 -1.00
N ASN A 90 -18.11 7.17 -1.33
CA ASN A 90 -19.19 7.08 -2.33
C ASN A 90 -18.71 7.16 -3.80
N GLU A 91 -17.49 7.64 -4.05
CA GLU A 91 -16.91 7.73 -5.40
C GLU A 91 -16.16 6.46 -5.81
N ILE A 92 -15.90 5.56 -4.85
CA ILE A 92 -15.28 4.27 -5.12
C ILE A 92 -16.27 3.39 -5.88
N CYS A 93 -15.90 2.99 -7.09
CA CYS A 93 -16.70 2.07 -7.90
C CYS A 93 -16.85 0.74 -7.16
N SER A 94 -17.99 0.53 -6.52
CA SER A 94 -18.34 -0.73 -5.88
C SER A 94 -18.93 -1.64 -6.96
N ASN A 95 -18.12 -2.53 -7.51
CA ASN A 95 -18.66 -3.67 -8.25
C ASN A 95 -19.51 -4.47 -7.26
N ALA A 96 -20.82 -4.51 -7.49
CA ALA A 96 -21.82 -5.09 -6.62
C ALA A 96 -21.53 -6.56 -6.28
N SER A 97 -20.69 -6.83 -5.28
CA SER A 97 -20.53 -8.15 -4.64
C SER A 97 -19.76 -8.07 -3.32
N THR A 98 -19.91 -7.00 -2.55
CA THR A 98 -19.65 -7.09 -1.11
C THR A 98 -20.99 -6.89 -0.45
N LYS A 99 -21.61 -8.03 -0.10
CA LYS A 99 -22.80 -8.06 0.75
C LYS A 99 -22.58 -7.08 1.89
N ASN A 100 -23.59 -6.24 2.13
CA ASN A 100 -23.75 -5.46 3.35
C ASN A 100 -23.45 -6.37 4.54
N GLY A 101 -22.21 -6.34 5.02
CA GLY A 101 -21.93 -6.68 6.40
C GLY A 101 -22.48 -5.50 7.16
N ASN A 102 -23.55 -5.73 7.91
CA ASN A 102 -24.08 -4.76 8.86
C ASN A 102 -22.88 -4.10 9.56
N GLU A 103 -22.66 -2.80 9.36
CA GLU A 103 -21.66 -2.01 10.12
C GLU A 103 -22.20 -1.75 11.56
N ASP A 104 -22.91 -2.71 12.13
CA ASP A 104 -23.43 -2.69 13.49
C ASP A 104 -22.71 -3.79 14.29
N SER A 105 -22.04 -3.35 15.36
CA SER A 105 -21.26 -4.14 16.32
C SER A 105 -19.83 -4.52 15.90
N ASP A 106 -18.93 -3.53 15.93
CA ASP A 106 -17.84 -3.55 16.91
C ASP A 106 -17.41 -2.10 17.20
N GLU A 107 -17.42 -1.69 18.47
CA GLU A 107 -17.08 -0.35 18.99
C GLU A 107 -15.55 -0.06 18.89
N GLY A 108 -14.84 -0.78 18.02
CA GLY A 108 -13.38 -0.81 17.88
C GLY A 108 -12.82 0.21 16.89
N TYR A 109 -13.23 1.47 16.97
CA TYR A 109 -12.66 2.51 16.11
C TYR A 109 -11.24 2.92 16.55
N LEU A 110 -10.37 3.19 15.59
CA LEU A 110 -9.02 3.65 15.91
C LEU A 110 -9.04 5.07 16.50
N SER A 111 -8.10 5.31 17.42
CA SER A 111 -7.74 6.65 17.91
C SER A 111 -6.32 6.98 17.48
N ARG A 112 -6.10 8.17 16.93
CA ARG A 112 -4.78 8.64 16.45
C ARG A 112 -4.47 10.05 16.99
N SER A 113 -3.20 10.33 17.23
CA SER A 113 -2.72 11.69 17.52
C SER A 113 -1.60 12.10 16.55
N LEU A 114 -1.57 13.38 16.20
CA LEU A 114 -0.48 13.99 15.45
C LEU A 114 0.04 15.20 16.22
N ASP A 115 1.32 15.16 16.58
CA ASP A 115 1.93 16.17 17.45
C ASP A 115 3.12 16.87 16.77
N GLY A 116 3.22 18.19 16.95
CA GLY A 116 4.33 19.02 16.47
C GLY A 116 4.52 18.96 14.96
N LYS A 117 5.76 18.74 14.50
CA LYS A 117 6.13 18.67 13.07
C LYS A 117 5.50 17.50 12.31
N LYS A 118 4.84 16.57 13.01
CA LYS A 118 4.10 15.44 12.41
C LYS A 118 2.68 15.84 12.01
N ALA A 119 2.16 16.96 12.47
CA ALA A 119 0.85 17.46 12.06
C ALA A 119 0.97 18.07 10.65
N THR A 120 0.97 17.23 9.61
CA THR A 120 1.07 17.63 8.21
C THR A 120 -0.05 17.01 7.37
N ASP A 121 -0.41 17.66 6.27
CA ASP A 121 -1.46 17.19 5.35
C ASP A 121 -1.17 15.80 4.81
N VAL A 122 0.10 15.51 4.54
CA VAL A 122 0.56 14.19 4.07
C VAL A 122 0.24 13.12 5.11
N ARG A 123 0.44 13.40 6.40
CA ARG A 123 0.12 12.45 7.46
C ARG A 123 -1.38 12.30 7.66
N LEU A 124 -2.14 13.38 7.52
CA LEU A 124 -3.61 13.31 7.55
C LEU A 124 -4.17 12.49 6.38
N ALA A 125 -3.68 12.73 5.17
CA ALA A 125 -4.02 11.93 3.99
C ALA A 125 -3.67 10.45 4.18
N ALA A 126 -2.49 10.15 4.73
CA ALA A 126 -2.08 8.78 5.01
C ALA A 126 -2.96 8.10 6.07
N ILE A 127 -3.41 8.85 7.09
CA ILE A 127 -4.40 8.34 8.05
C ILE A 127 -5.71 8.04 7.32
N ALA A 128 -6.23 8.99 6.54
CA ALA A 128 -7.49 8.85 5.81
C ALA A 128 -7.53 7.58 4.93
N VAL A 129 -6.50 7.39 4.10
CA VAL A 129 -6.42 6.22 3.21
C VAL A 129 -6.13 4.93 3.99
N GLY A 130 -5.28 5.01 5.02
CA GLY A 130 -4.78 3.84 5.74
C GLY A 130 -5.71 3.27 6.81
N THR A 131 -6.73 4.02 7.26
CA THR A 131 -7.66 3.52 8.29
C THR A 131 -8.85 2.74 7.73
N ALA A 132 -9.14 2.88 6.43
CA ALA A 132 -10.31 2.26 5.80
C ALA A 132 -10.33 0.72 5.91
N SER A 133 -9.17 0.05 5.86
CA SER A 133 -9.07 -1.42 5.98
C SER A 133 -8.94 -1.93 7.43
N ARG A 134 -8.93 -1.04 8.43
CA ARG A 134 -8.61 -1.37 9.83
C ARG A 134 -9.70 -0.97 10.82
N GLY A 135 -10.96 -0.99 10.39
CA GLY A 135 -12.11 -0.60 11.24
C GLY A 135 -12.37 0.91 11.32
N GLY A 136 -11.65 1.73 10.56
CA GLY A 136 -11.88 3.18 10.50
C GLY A 136 -11.27 3.96 11.66
N LEU A 137 -11.53 5.27 11.68
CA LEU A 137 -11.00 6.22 12.66
C LEU A 137 -12.15 6.87 13.41
N GLY A 138 -12.18 6.72 14.73
CA GLY A 138 -13.23 7.27 15.60
C GLY A 138 -12.79 8.54 16.32
N LYS A 139 -11.49 8.70 16.57
CA LYS A 139 -10.93 9.88 17.22
C LYS A 139 -9.60 10.31 16.61
N LEU A 140 -9.47 11.62 16.38
CA LEU A 140 -8.26 12.25 15.90
C LEU A 140 -7.92 13.45 16.78
N SER A 141 -6.72 13.47 17.35
CA SER A 141 -6.16 14.64 18.03
C SER A 141 -5.02 15.23 17.21
N ILE A 142 -5.03 16.53 16.98
CA ILE A 142 -3.98 17.25 16.26
C ILE A 142 -3.44 18.35 17.16
N HIS A 143 -2.25 18.14 17.72
CA HIS A 143 -1.55 19.13 18.50
C HIS A 143 -0.42 19.72 17.66
N ARG A 144 -0.57 20.96 17.22
CA ARG A 144 0.43 21.60 16.40
C ARG A 144 1.34 22.43 17.31
N SER A 145 2.65 22.26 17.18
CA SER A 145 3.65 23.04 17.90
C SER A 145 4.63 23.57 16.87
N ASN A 146 4.65 24.91 16.68
CA ASN A 146 5.57 25.68 15.84
C ASN A 146 6.21 24.88 14.69
N SER A 147 5.44 24.65 13.62
CA SER A 147 5.89 23.91 12.45
C SER A 147 6.09 24.83 11.24
N ASP A 148 7.25 24.71 10.59
CA ASP A 148 7.59 25.44 9.36
C ASP A 148 6.68 25.08 8.17
N ARG A 149 5.93 23.98 8.27
CA ARG A 149 4.96 23.54 7.25
C ARG A 149 3.52 23.83 7.71
N PRO A 150 2.70 24.47 6.85
CA PRO A 150 1.28 24.63 7.09
C PRO A 150 0.58 23.27 7.08
N LEU A 151 -0.28 23.06 8.08
CA LEU A 151 -1.39 22.12 8.01
C LEU A 151 -2.56 22.89 7.41
N THR A 152 -3.07 22.44 6.28
CA THR A 152 -4.06 23.14 5.46
C THR A 152 -5.41 22.43 5.51
N ASP A 153 -6.43 23.10 4.97
CA ASP A 153 -7.74 22.50 4.69
C ASP A 153 -7.65 21.21 3.87
N VAL A 154 -6.64 21.05 2.99
CA VAL A 154 -6.43 19.86 2.16
C VAL A 154 -6.26 18.61 3.03
N GLY A 155 -5.48 18.70 4.11
CA GLY A 155 -5.28 17.58 5.03
C GLY A 155 -6.55 17.22 5.80
N LEU A 156 -7.32 18.21 6.23
CA LEU A 156 -8.57 17.99 6.95
C LEU A 156 -9.68 17.45 6.02
N LYS A 157 -9.73 17.95 4.78
CA LYS A 157 -10.62 17.47 3.72
C LYS A 157 -10.34 15.99 3.41
N ALA A 158 -9.07 15.60 3.35
CA ALA A 158 -8.70 14.19 3.20
C ALA A 158 -9.28 13.31 4.34
N VAL A 159 -9.20 13.77 5.59
CA VAL A 159 -9.82 13.04 6.73
C VAL A 159 -11.34 12.98 6.59
N ALA A 160 -11.98 14.08 6.18
CA ALA A 160 -13.43 14.10 5.96
C ALA A 160 -13.87 13.09 4.88
N HIS A 161 -13.07 12.92 3.83
CA HIS A 161 -13.36 11.98 2.76
C HIS A 161 -13.09 10.52 3.13
N GLY A 162 -12.03 10.23 3.89
CA GLY A 162 -11.58 8.87 4.19
C GLY A 162 -12.02 8.29 5.54
N CYS A 163 -12.48 9.13 6.47
CA CYS A 163 -12.83 8.71 7.84
C CYS A 163 -14.31 9.01 8.18
N PRO A 164 -15.28 8.28 7.58
CA PRO A 164 -16.71 8.52 7.81
C PRO A 164 -17.15 8.23 9.26
N SER A 165 -16.37 7.45 10.01
CA SER A 165 -16.68 7.06 11.40
C SER A 165 -16.09 8.00 12.46
N LEU A 166 -15.49 9.13 12.05
CA LEU A 166 -14.83 10.04 12.97
C LEU A 166 -15.86 10.76 13.86
N LYS A 167 -15.86 10.45 15.16
CA LYS A 167 -16.77 11.03 16.16
C LYS A 167 -16.14 12.20 16.91
N PHE A 168 -14.81 12.19 17.09
CA PHE A 168 -14.09 13.18 17.88
C PHE A 168 -12.90 13.74 17.11
N LEU A 169 -12.87 15.05 16.90
CA LEU A 169 -11.74 15.79 16.35
C LEU A 169 -11.29 16.86 17.37
N ASN A 170 -10.09 16.69 17.92
CA ASN A 170 -9.53 17.65 18.87
C ASN A 170 -8.37 18.40 18.21
N LEU A 171 -8.46 19.73 18.18
CA LEU A 171 -7.45 20.61 17.58
C LEU A 171 -6.85 21.49 18.68
N TRP A 172 -5.52 21.52 18.78
CA TRP A 172 -4.80 22.22 19.84
C TRP A 172 -3.65 23.01 19.24
N ASP A 173 -3.51 24.27 19.65
CA ASP A 173 -2.39 25.16 19.27
C ASP A 173 -2.21 25.25 17.73
N VAL A 174 -3.33 25.28 17.01
CA VAL A 174 -3.33 25.40 15.55
C VAL A 174 -3.38 26.88 15.18
N ALA A 175 -2.21 27.50 15.05
CA ALA A 175 -2.09 28.86 14.51
C ALA A 175 -2.59 28.86 13.05
N THR A 176 -3.87 29.18 12.88
CA THR A 176 -4.64 29.29 11.62
C THR A 176 -4.64 28.04 10.72
N ILE A 177 -5.81 27.44 10.57
CA ILE A 177 -6.11 26.51 9.46
C ILE A 177 -6.52 27.40 8.28
N SER A 178 -5.77 27.33 7.18
CA SER A 178 -6.05 28.03 5.92
C SER A 178 -6.79 27.13 4.95
#